data_AF-A0A673ZU48-F1
#
_entry.id   AF-A0A673ZU48-F1
#
_cell.length_a   1.000
_cell.length_b   1.000
_cell.length_c   1.000
_cell.angle_alpha   90.00
_cell.angle_beta   90.00
_cell.angle_gamma   90.00
#
_symmetry.space_group_name_H-M   'P 1'
#
loop_
_entity.id
_entity.type
_entity.pdbx_description
1 polymer ?
#
loop_
_entity_poly.entity_id
_entity_poly.type
_entity_poly.pdbx_seq_one_letter_code
_entity_poly.pdbx_strand_id
1 'polypeptide(L)'
;MPVYQREAEASTRTGRLTPRSHRLSFCILVFIEADESPRNLNYSQVTVLLSTVDWNPHEICSIMPLARAFFRLHGYLQPISKTQAPLVSRLIRTQNEVKYWQYTAAPQSTSCHWQLQEECLELSYGGLVMHFDYVWLRDHCRSASCYNSKTNQRNLDTSHVELNICPTNTRVDDENLFLTWPDGHVTKYNLSWLAQNSYEGQKQSAMQPRIIWNSDIYANAKVSSANWDKFMTCDDELKKFLRNFLLYGIAFVEGVPPTVEATETVTQRVSLVRETMYGKMWNFTSDFSRGDTAYTKLALDRHTDTSYFQEPCGIQVFHCLKHEGTGGRTLLVDGFYSADQVLQKTPDNFELLARVPIKHEYIENVSDHRNHMIGIGPVLNVYPWNNEVYMIRYNNYDRAVINTIPHDVVKRWYVAHRELTTELRKPENELWVKLKPGKVLFIDNWRVMHGRESFTGLRQLCGCYLTRDDVLNIARSLGLQA
;
A
#
# COMPACT_ATOMS: atom_id res chain seq x y z
N MET A 1 26.79 -59.53 8.23
CA MET A 1 25.65 -60.34 7.78
C MET A 1 24.38 -59.51 7.93
N PRO A 2 23.55 -59.37 6.89
CA PRO A 2 23.89 -58.91 5.52
C PRO A 2 23.17 -57.58 5.23
N VAL A 3 23.78 -56.58 4.60
CA VAL A 3 24.02 -56.44 3.14
C VAL A 3 22.75 -56.58 2.31
N TYR A 4 22.28 -55.47 1.73
CA TYR A 4 21.72 -55.47 0.37
C TYR A 4 22.08 -54.16 -0.34
N GLN A 5 23.11 -54.24 -1.18
CA GLN A 5 23.28 -53.38 -2.35
C GLN A 5 22.18 -53.68 -3.36
N ARG A 6 21.68 -52.66 -4.07
CA ARG A 6 21.30 -52.78 -5.47
C ARG A 6 21.78 -51.55 -6.23
N GLU A 7 22.81 -51.78 -7.05
CA GLU A 7 23.12 -51.03 -8.25
C GLU A 7 22.11 -51.35 -9.38
N ALA A 8 22.29 -50.64 -10.50
CA ALA A 8 21.72 -50.81 -11.84
C ALA A 8 20.40 -50.07 -12.09
N GLU A 9 20.18 -49.39 -13.23
CA GLU A 9 20.98 -49.16 -14.42
C GLU A 9 20.26 -48.06 -15.23
N ALA A 10 21.01 -47.28 -15.99
CA ALA A 10 20.45 -46.43 -17.03
C ALA A 10 19.82 -47.30 -18.13
N SER A 11 18.59 -47.00 -18.53
CA SER A 11 18.00 -47.51 -19.77
C SER A 11 17.29 -46.40 -20.51
N THR A 12 17.95 -45.94 -21.55
CA THR A 12 17.38 -45.20 -22.67
C THR A 12 16.36 -46.07 -23.40
N ARG A 13 15.09 -45.64 -23.44
CA ARG A 13 14.18 -46.01 -24.53
C ARG A 13 13.38 -44.82 -25.02
N THR A 14 13.62 -44.57 -26.30
CA THR A 14 12.90 -43.72 -27.23
C THR A 14 11.43 -44.14 -27.33
N GLY A 15 10.52 -43.19 -27.14
CA GLY A 15 9.08 -43.36 -27.37
C GLY A 15 8.50 -42.07 -27.92
N ARG A 16 8.25 -42.04 -29.22
CA ARG A 16 7.46 -40.99 -29.89
C ARG A 16 6.03 -41.04 -29.34
N LEU A 17 5.54 -39.90 -28.83
CA LEU A 17 4.12 -39.69 -28.56
C LEU A 17 3.65 -38.45 -29.33
N THR A 18 2.59 -38.65 -30.09
CA THR A 18 1.87 -37.71 -30.94
C THR A 18 1.22 -36.58 -30.14
N PRO A 19 1.08 -35.37 -30.70
CA PRO A 19 0.42 -34.27 -30.00
C PRO A 19 -1.10 -34.47 -30.01
N ARG A 20 -1.69 -34.67 -28.83
CA ARG A 20 -3.13 -34.51 -28.62
C ARG A 20 -3.46 -33.01 -28.61
N SER A 21 -4.27 -32.55 -29.56
CA SER A 21 -4.88 -31.23 -29.54
C SER A 21 -5.85 -31.11 -28.35
N HIS A 22 -5.61 -30.18 -27.42
CA HIS A 22 -6.60 -29.75 -26.45
C HIS A 22 -7.36 -28.56 -27.05
N ARG A 23 -8.64 -28.77 -27.38
CA ARG A 23 -9.59 -27.70 -27.74
C ARG A 23 -9.93 -26.92 -26.47
N LEU A 24 -9.54 -25.65 -26.39
CA LEU A 24 -10.07 -24.69 -25.42
C LEU A 24 -11.34 -24.09 -26.02
N SER A 25 -12.50 -24.42 -25.45
CA SER A 25 -13.76 -23.76 -25.78
C SER A 25 -13.87 -22.46 -24.99
N PHE A 26 -13.92 -21.32 -25.69
CA PHE A 26 -14.31 -20.04 -25.10
C PHE A 26 -15.82 -19.85 -25.27
N CYS A 27 -16.56 -19.69 -24.16
CA CYS A 27 -17.93 -19.17 -24.20
C CYS A 27 -17.88 -17.65 -24.23
N ILE A 28 -18.38 -17.03 -25.30
CA ILE A 28 -18.67 -15.60 -25.35
C ILE A 28 -20.17 -15.45 -25.06
N LEU A 29 -20.53 -14.84 -23.93
CA LEU A 29 -21.89 -14.35 -23.71
C LEU A 29 -22.07 -13.09 -24.53
N VAL A 30 -23.00 -13.11 -25.48
CA VAL A 30 -23.48 -11.91 -26.17
C VAL A 30 -24.82 -11.54 -25.54
N PHE A 31 -24.90 -10.38 -24.89
CA PHE A 31 -26.17 -9.77 -24.49
C PHE A 31 -26.74 -9.04 -25.71
N ILE A 32 -27.93 -9.43 -26.14
CA ILE A 32 -28.74 -8.64 -27.09
C ILE A 32 -29.74 -7.87 -26.25
N GLU A 33 -29.60 -6.56 -26.23
CA GLU A 33 -30.56 -5.63 -25.60
C GLU A 33 -31.77 -5.53 -26.54
N ALA A 34 -32.93 -6.04 -26.11
CA ALA A 34 -34.18 -5.90 -26.83
C ALA A 34 -34.86 -4.61 -26.38
N ASP A 35 -35.00 -3.68 -27.31
CA ASP A 35 -35.72 -2.42 -27.16
C ASP A 35 -37.21 -2.69 -27.35
N GLU A 36 -38.04 -2.59 -26.30
CA GLU A 36 -39.47 -2.19 -26.38
C GLU A 36 -40.17 -2.09 -25.01
N SER A 37 -41.07 -1.09 -24.90
CA SER A 37 -41.84 -0.68 -23.71
C SER A 37 -43.16 -1.48 -23.51
N PRO A 38 -43.93 -1.28 -22.41
CA PRO A 38 -44.53 -2.37 -21.63
C PRO A 38 -45.92 -2.84 -22.11
N ARG A 39 -46.16 -4.15 -22.02
CA ARG A 39 -47.49 -4.77 -21.74
C ARG A 39 -47.32 -6.27 -21.45
N ASN A 40 -47.80 -6.71 -20.28
CA ASN A 40 -48.15 -8.06 -19.83
C ASN A 40 -47.69 -9.27 -20.68
N LEU A 41 -46.90 -10.19 -20.11
CA LEU A 41 -47.24 -11.63 -20.00
C LEU A 41 -46.14 -12.49 -19.33
N ASN A 42 -46.60 -13.66 -18.87
CA ASN A 42 -46.03 -14.67 -17.96
C ASN A 42 -44.65 -15.28 -18.32
N TYR A 43 -43.98 -15.78 -17.27
CA TYR A 43 -42.86 -16.72 -17.30
C TYR A 43 -43.09 -17.93 -18.23
N SER A 44 -42.15 -18.21 -19.15
CA SER A 44 -41.53 -19.53 -19.37
C SER A 44 -40.63 -19.58 -20.63
N GLN A 45 -39.53 -20.34 -20.53
CA GLN A 45 -38.63 -20.85 -21.58
C GLN A 45 -37.47 -19.94 -22.07
N VAL A 46 -36.25 -20.27 -21.63
CA VAL A 46 -34.99 -19.92 -22.28
C VAL A 46 -34.55 -21.11 -23.15
N THR A 47 -34.42 -20.91 -24.46
CA THR A 47 -33.83 -21.89 -25.39
C THR A 47 -32.42 -21.44 -25.74
N VAL A 48 -31.41 -22.25 -25.40
CA VAL A 48 -30.01 -22.02 -25.78
C VAL A 48 -29.75 -22.71 -27.12
N LEU A 49 -29.47 -21.94 -28.17
CA LEU A 49 -29.01 -22.45 -29.47
C LEU A 49 -27.47 -22.49 -29.47
N LEU A 50 -26.90 -23.70 -29.43
CA LEU A 50 -25.48 -23.96 -29.65
C LEU A 50 -25.26 -24.23 -31.14
N SER A 51 -24.56 -23.34 -31.84
CA SER A 51 -23.99 -23.66 -33.16
C SER A 51 -22.46 -23.68 -33.07
N THR A 52 -21.86 -24.83 -33.35
CA THR A 52 -20.41 -25.00 -33.54
C THR A 52 -20.03 -24.64 -34.98
N VAL A 53 -19.10 -23.71 -35.17
CA VAL A 53 -18.48 -23.46 -36.48
C VAL A 53 -16.98 -23.77 -36.37
N ASP A 54 -16.49 -24.73 -37.15
CA ASP A 54 -15.08 -25.07 -37.27
C ASP A 54 -14.40 -24.07 -38.24
N TRP A 55 -13.26 -23.48 -37.83
CA TRP A 55 -12.44 -22.62 -38.71
C TRP A 55 -11.12 -23.29 -39.06
N ASN A 56 -10.73 -23.21 -40.34
CA ASN A 56 -9.50 -23.77 -40.91
C ASN A 56 -8.31 -22.80 -40.72
N PRO A 57 -7.09 -23.22 -40.29
CA PRO A 57 -6.05 -22.30 -39.81
C PRO A 57 -5.24 -21.51 -40.86
N HIS A 58 -5.66 -21.46 -42.12
CA HIS A 58 -4.86 -20.84 -43.20
C HIS A 58 -5.43 -19.56 -43.83
N GLU A 59 -6.52 -18.98 -43.29
CA GLU A 59 -7.12 -17.74 -43.82
C GLU A 59 -7.11 -16.52 -42.87
N ILE A 60 -6.44 -16.58 -41.71
CA ILE A 60 -6.29 -15.41 -40.82
C ILE A 60 -4.96 -14.70 -41.09
N CYS A 61 -4.78 -14.26 -42.34
CA CYS A 61 -3.68 -13.38 -42.72
C CYS A 61 -4.07 -12.54 -43.94
N SER A 62 -5.25 -11.90 -43.94
CA SER A 62 -5.62 -10.85 -44.92
C SER A 62 -6.95 -10.14 -44.58
N ILE A 63 -7.21 -9.66 -43.36
CA ILE A 63 -8.28 -8.65 -43.16
C ILE A 63 -7.92 -7.65 -42.05
N MET A 64 -7.29 -6.55 -42.46
CA MET A 64 -7.45 -5.19 -41.93
C MET A 64 -7.16 -4.25 -43.13
N PRO A 65 -7.71 -3.03 -43.28
CA PRO A 65 -8.51 -2.22 -42.33
C PRO A 65 -9.74 -1.52 -43.00
N LEU A 66 -10.41 -0.63 -42.24
CA LEU A 66 -11.40 0.42 -42.61
C LEU A 66 -12.87 0.16 -42.25
N ALA A 67 -13.33 0.85 -41.19
CA ALA A 67 -14.60 1.59 -41.22
C ALA A 67 -14.64 2.66 -40.11
N ARG A 68 -14.17 3.87 -40.46
CA ARG A 68 -14.73 5.14 -39.94
C ARG A 68 -15.33 5.87 -41.16
N ALA A 69 -16.43 6.58 -40.92
CA ALA A 69 -17.06 7.65 -41.74
C ALA A 69 -18.09 7.20 -42.81
N PHE A 70 -19.25 7.84 -43.10
CA PHE A 70 -20.00 9.01 -42.60
C PHE A 70 -21.30 9.18 -43.48
N PHE A 71 -22.34 9.90 -42.98
CA PHE A 71 -23.31 10.83 -43.66
C PHE A 71 -24.81 10.67 -43.25
N ARG A 72 -25.67 11.70 -43.08
CA ARG A 72 -25.62 13.19 -43.14
C ARG A 72 -26.98 13.77 -42.65
N LEU A 73 -27.00 15.10 -42.40
CA LEU A 73 -28.08 16.14 -42.35
C LEU A 73 -28.32 16.71 -40.93
N HIS A 74 -28.31 18.01 -40.61
CA HIS A 74 -28.12 19.36 -41.22
C HIS A 74 -27.74 20.28 -40.01
N GLY A 75 -26.98 21.39 -40.05
CA GLY A 75 -26.39 22.18 -41.12
C GLY A 75 -25.58 23.37 -40.56
N TYR A 76 -24.89 24.01 -41.50
CA TYR A 76 -24.24 25.34 -41.53
C TYR A 76 -22.86 25.61 -40.88
N LEU A 77 -21.90 25.79 -41.81
CA LEU A 77 -20.52 26.31 -41.80
C LEU A 77 -20.46 27.81 -41.40
N GLN A 78 -19.38 28.35 -40.82
CA GLN A 78 -18.09 28.72 -41.45
C GLN A 78 -17.03 29.12 -40.36
N PRO A 79 -15.72 29.18 -40.68
CA PRO A 79 -14.60 29.12 -39.73
C PRO A 79 -13.95 30.49 -39.43
N ILE A 80 -13.32 30.63 -38.26
CA ILE A 80 -12.36 31.71 -37.97
C ILE A 80 -10.99 31.14 -37.61
N SER A 81 -9.98 31.77 -38.21
CA SER A 81 -8.56 31.48 -38.22
C SER A 81 -7.84 31.71 -36.88
N LYS A 82 -6.71 31.00 -36.76
CA LYS A 82 -5.60 31.20 -35.80
C LYS A 82 -5.30 32.67 -35.53
N THR A 83 -5.35 33.09 -34.27
CA THR A 83 -4.34 33.90 -33.57
C THR A 83 -4.72 34.05 -32.09
N GLN A 84 -3.69 34.18 -31.24
CA GLN A 84 -3.69 34.58 -29.83
C GLN A 84 -3.76 33.46 -28.77
N ALA A 85 -2.57 33.11 -28.29
CA ALA A 85 -2.34 32.80 -26.89
C ALA A 85 -2.84 33.95 -26.00
N PRO A 86 -3.29 33.64 -24.77
CA PRO A 86 -2.63 34.28 -23.65
C PRO A 86 -2.42 33.34 -22.44
N LEU A 87 -1.27 33.51 -21.79
CA LEU A 87 -1.10 33.58 -20.33
C LEU A 87 -1.92 32.59 -19.49
N VAL A 88 -1.44 31.36 -19.36
CA VAL A 88 -1.63 30.56 -18.13
C VAL A 88 -0.25 30.18 -17.61
N SER A 89 0.51 31.20 -17.24
CA SER A 89 1.84 31.06 -16.63
C SER A 89 1.98 32.07 -15.50
N ARG A 90 1.12 31.94 -14.47
CA ARG A 90 1.28 32.57 -13.16
C ARG A 90 0.09 32.15 -12.29
N LEU A 91 0.33 31.21 -11.38
CA LEU A 91 -0.38 30.93 -10.10
C LEU A 91 -0.43 29.42 -9.80
N ILE A 92 0.73 28.76 -9.74
CA ILE A 92 0.92 27.66 -8.78
C ILE A 92 2.31 27.87 -8.18
N ARG A 93 2.37 28.88 -7.31
CA ARG A 93 3.42 29.04 -6.31
C ARG A 93 2.71 29.30 -4.99
N THR A 94 1.82 28.37 -4.63
CA THR A 94 1.27 28.31 -3.28
C THR A 94 2.20 27.40 -2.48
N GLN A 95 2.89 28.03 -1.54
CA GLN A 95 3.55 27.36 -0.44
C GLN A 95 2.63 26.28 0.11
N ASN A 96 3.19 25.09 0.36
CA ASN A 96 2.55 24.06 1.17
C ASN A 96 2.36 24.62 2.59
N GLU A 97 1.33 25.43 2.79
CA GLU A 97 0.72 25.60 4.10
C GLU A 97 -0.08 24.34 4.37
N VAL A 98 0.54 23.42 5.11
CA VAL A 98 -0.19 22.42 5.87
C VAL A 98 -1.10 23.20 6.82
N LYS A 99 -2.37 23.36 6.43
CA LYS A 99 -3.40 23.87 7.34
C LYS A 99 -3.62 22.84 8.43
N TYR A 100 -2.85 22.97 9.49
CA TYR A 100 -3.19 22.38 10.78
C TYR A 100 -4.53 23.00 11.21
N TRP A 101 -5.57 22.19 11.27
CA TRP A 101 -6.77 22.53 12.03
C TRP A 101 -6.36 22.58 13.51
N GLN A 102 -5.86 23.73 13.96
CA GLN A 102 -5.67 24.01 15.36
C GLN A 102 -7.05 24.18 15.99
N TYR A 103 -7.48 23.18 16.75
CA TYR A 103 -8.64 23.28 17.63
C TYR A 103 -8.29 24.24 18.78
N THR A 104 -8.53 25.54 18.58
CA THR A 104 -8.63 26.50 19.70
C THR A 104 -9.99 26.33 20.36
N ALA A 105 -10.01 25.87 21.61
CA ALA A 105 -11.21 25.76 22.43
C ALA A 105 -11.51 27.08 23.17
N ALA A 106 -12.73 27.60 23.04
CA ALA A 106 -13.60 28.24 24.07
C ALA A 106 -14.78 28.98 23.39
N PRO A 107 -15.95 29.12 24.05
CA PRO A 107 -17.22 28.69 23.50
C PRO A 107 -17.98 29.83 22.81
N GLN A 108 -18.32 29.62 21.53
CA GLN A 108 -19.52 30.22 20.96
C GLN A 108 -20.61 29.17 21.05
N SER A 109 -21.82 29.57 21.44
CA SER A 109 -23.02 28.73 21.40
C SER A 109 -23.03 27.96 20.08
N THR A 110 -22.72 26.67 20.14
CA THR A 110 -22.72 25.78 18.98
C THR A 110 -24.17 25.44 18.71
N SER A 111 -24.89 26.36 18.05
CA SER A 111 -26.26 26.12 17.62
C SER A 111 -26.25 24.92 16.68
N CYS A 112 -26.69 23.78 17.21
CA CYS A 112 -26.84 22.57 16.44
C CYS A 112 -28.15 22.69 15.65
N HIS A 113 -28.06 22.63 14.32
CA HIS A 113 -29.23 22.57 13.45
C HIS A 113 -29.25 21.22 12.76
N TRP A 114 -30.43 20.66 12.57
CA TRP A 114 -30.59 19.40 11.87
C TRP A 114 -31.83 19.42 10.99
N GLN A 115 -31.77 18.65 9.91
CA GLN A 115 -32.88 18.44 9.00
C GLN A 115 -32.89 16.98 8.55
N LEU A 116 -34.05 16.34 8.63
CA LEU A 116 -34.26 15.03 8.03
C LEU A 116 -34.50 15.20 6.53
N GLN A 117 -33.65 14.58 5.73
CA GLN A 117 -33.85 14.43 4.29
C GLN A 117 -34.39 13.02 4.00
N GLU A 118 -34.77 12.76 2.75
CA GLU A 118 -35.33 11.46 2.34
C GLU A 118 -34.35 10.31 2.62
N GLU A 119 -33.07 10.49 2.31
CA GLU A 119 -32.06 9.43 2.40
C GLU A 119 -31.05 9.62 3.55
N CYS A 120 -31.00 10.79 4.20
CA CYS A 120 -30.01 11.07 5.22
C CYS A 120 -30.44 12.14 6.25
N LEU A 121 -29.72 12.16 7.37
CA LEU A 121 -29.76 13.26 8.34
C LEU A 121 -28.71 14.31 7.95
N GLU A 122 -29.15 15.55 7.72
CA GLU A 122 -28.26 16.70 7.67
C GLU A 122 -28.08 17.28 9.07
N LEU A 123 -26.83 17.48 9.49
CA LEU A 123 -26.46 18.00 10.81
C LEU A 123 -25.43 19.12 10.66
N SER A 124 -25.77 20.31 11.13
CA SER A 124 -24.86 21.45 11.26
C SER A 124 -24.38 21.59 12.70
N TYR A 125 -23.09 21.37 12.93
CA TYR A 125 -22.46 21.47 14.25
C TYR A 125 -21.00 21.92 14.12
N GLY A 126 -20.57 22.87 14.96
CA GLY A 126 -19.18 23.35 14.96
C GLY A 126 -18.72 24.02 13.65
N GLY A 127 -19.65 24.60 12.88
CA GLY A 127 -19.37 25.20 11.57
C GLY A 127 -19.25 24.19 10.42
N LEU A 128 -19.48 22.90 10.68
CA LEU A 128 -19.52 21.84 9.67
C LEU A 128 -20.97 21.44 9.40
N VAL A 129 -21.33 21.34 8.12
CA VAL A 129 -22.57 20.70 7.66
C VAL A 129 -22.20 19.28 7.24
N MET A 130 -22.89 18.29 7.80
CA MET A 130 -22.58 16.88 7.66
C MET A 130 -23.83 16.11 7.25
N HIS A 131 -23.68 15.16 6.34
CA HIS A 131 -24.75 14.26 5.93
C HIS A 131 -24.46 12.85 6.46
N PHE A 132 -25.40 12.28 7.21
CA PHE A 132 -25.28 10.93 7.77
C PHE A 132 -26.38 10.05 7.22
N ASP A 133 -25.98 8.96 6.57
CA ASP A 133 -26.88 7.91 6.12
C ASP A 133 -27.61 7.26 7.33
N TYR A 134 -28.91 6.99 7.18
CA TYR A 134 -29.70 6.45 8.29
C TYR A 134 -29.32 5.02 8.66
N VAL A 135 -28.95 4.18 7.69
CA VAL A 135 -28.43 2.84 7.93
C VAL A 135 -27.12 2.93 8.70
N TRP A 136 -26.23 3.86 8.32
CA TRP A 136 -24.97 4.08 9.04
C TRP A 136 -25.21 4.50 10.51
N LEU A 137 -26.15 5.42 10.75
CA LEU A 137 -26.55 5.85 12.10
C LEU A 137 -27.19 4.72 12.91
N ARG A 138 -27.90 3.77 12.27
CA ARG A 138 -28.44 2.61 12.97
C ARG A 138 -27.36 1.56 13.25
N ASP A 139 -26.49 1.31 12.28
CA ASP A 139 -25.42 0.31 12.31
C ASP A 139 -24.34 0.64 13.35
N HIS A 140 -24.01 1.92 13.50
CA HIS A 140 -22.97 2.40 14.41
C HIS A 140 -23.51 2.81 15.79
N CYS A 141 -24.71 2.35 16.16
CA CYS A 141 -25.31 2.66 17.45
C CYS A 141 -24.40 2.18 18.61
N ARG A 142 -24.19 3.04 19.60
CA ARG A 142 -23.32 2.77 20.77
C ARG A 142 -24.09 2.35 22.04
N SER A 143 -25.37 2.00 21.92
CA SER A 143 -26.14 1.45 23.04
C SER A 143 -25.62 0.06 23.44
N ALA A 144 -25.88 -0.37 24.67
CA ALA A 144 -25.38 -1.65 25.19
C ALA A 144 -25.83 -2.88 24.38
N SER A 145 -26.98 -2.81 23.70
CA SER A 145 -27.45 -3.89 22.83
C SER A 145 -26.73 -3.93 21.49
N CYS A 146 -26.22 -2.79 21.00
CA CYS A 146 -25.57 -2.67 19.70
C CYS A 146 -24.03 -2.66 19.80
N TYR A 147 -23.47 -2.34 20.96
CA TYR A 147 -22.04 -2.19 21.16
C TYR A 147 -21.60 -2.63 22.56
N ASN A 148 -20.58 -3.47 22.62
CA ASN A 148 -19.94 -3.88 23.86
C ASN A 148 -18.83 -2.88 24.22
N SER A 149 -19.09 -1.97 25.17
CA SER A 149 -18.13 -0.97 25.62
C SER A 149 -16.93 -1.53 26.38
N LYS A 150 -16.98 -2.78 26.84
CA LYS A 150 -15.83 -3.43 27.50
C LYS A 150 -14.82 -3.97 26.50
N THR A 151 -15.28 -4.50 25.37
CA THR A 151 -14.41 -5.08 24.33
C THR A 151 -14.20 -4.15 23.14
N ASN A 152 -14.93 -3.03 23.09
CA ASN A 152 -14.98 -2.12 21.96
C ASN A 152 -15.45 -2.75 20.65
N GLN A 153 -16.35 -3.73 20.72
CA GLN A 153 -16.86 -4.47 19.57
C GLN A 153 -18.34 -4.18 19.32
N ARG A 154 -18.73 -4.19 18.04
CA ARG A 154 -20.15 -4.12 17.65
C ARG A 154 -20.83 -5.46 17.92
N ASN A 155 -22.06 -5.40 18.41
CA ASN A 155 -22.93 -6.56 18.63
C ASN A 155 -24.07 -6.62 17.61
N LEU A 156 -24.44 -5.48 17.03
CA LEU A 156 -25.52 -5.40 16.04
C LEU A 156 -25.12 -6.17 14.77
N ASP A 157 -26.01 -7.04 14.32
CA ASP A 157 -25.94 -7.64 12.99
C ASP A 157 -26.46 -6.63 11.97
N THR A 158 -25.56 -6.11 11.13
CA THR A 158 -25.88 -5.13 10.08
C THR A 158 -26.96 -5.65 9.12
N SER A 159 -27.05 -6.96 8.90
CA SER A 159 -28.04 -7.54 7.97
C SER A 159 -29.49 -7.43 8.45
N HIS A 160 -29.69 -7.19 9.75
CA HIS A 160 -31.01 -6.95 10.34
C HIS A 160 -31.44 -5.47 10.28
N VAL A 161 -30.58 -4.58 9.78
CA VAL A 161 -30.94 -3.18 9.58
C VAL A 161 -31.60 -3.02 8.22
N GLU A 162 -32.89 -2.66 8.23
CA GLU A 162 -33.62 -2.33 7.00
C GLU A 162 -32.95 -1.17 6.27
N LEU A 163 -32.68 -1.33 4.97
CA LEU A 163 -31.90 -0.33 4.20
C LEU A 163 -32.67 0.97 3.94
N ASN A 164 -33.99 0.96 4.10
CA ASN A 164 -34.85 2.15 4.02
C ASN A 164 -35.23 2.69 5.40
N ILE A 165 -34.50 2.29 6.46
CA ILE A 165 -34.80 2.74 7.83
C ILE A 165 -34.69 4.27 7.92
N CYS A 166 -35.66 4.89 8.58
CA CYS A 166 -35.64 6.31 8.91
C CYS A 166 -36.09 6.51 10.37
N PRO A 167 -35.56 7.53 11.08
CA PRO A 167 -35.99 7.80 12.44
C PRO A 167 -37.43 8.33 12.47
N THR A 168 -38.25 7.79 13.37
CA THR A 168 -39.63 8.26 13.61
C THR A 168 -39.66 9.53 14.46
N ASN A 169 -38.61 9.77 15.25
CA ASN A 169 -38.43 11.00 16.02
C ASN A 169 -36.94 11.34 16.11
N THR A 170 -36.62 12.63 16.04
CA THR A 170 -35.26 13.15 16.18
C THR A 170 -35.29 14.33 17.15
N ARG A 171 -34.34 14.34 18.09
CA ARG A 171 -34.15 15.48 18.99
C ARG A 171 -32.66 15.67 19.28
N VAL A 172 -32.30 16.90 19.62
CA VAL A 172 -30.94 17.28 19.99
C VAL A 172 -30.99 18.00 21.33
N ASP A 173 -30.02 17.72 22.20
CA ASP A 173 -29.67 18.55 23.35
C ASP A 173 -28.31 19.24 23.12
N ASP A 174 -27.77 19.93 24.12
CA ASP A 174 -26.53 20.71 23.97
C ASP A 174 -25.32 19.89 23.48
N GLU A 175 -25.30 18.58 23.75
CA GLU A 175 -24.14 17.72 23.47
C GLU A 175 -24.47 16.51 22.58
N ASN A 176 -25.75 16.16 22.44
CA ASN A 176 -26.15 14.86 21.90
C ASN A 176 -27.32 14.94 20.93
N LEU A 177 -27.22 14.11 19.88
CA LEU A 177 -28.29 13.74 18.98
C LEU A 177 -28.97 12.45 19.48
N PHE A 178 -30.31 12.43 19.44
CA PHE A 178 -31.12 11.26 19.73
C PHE A 178 -32.01 10.94 18.53
N LEU A 179 -32.01 9.67 18.15
CA LEU A 179 -32.81 9.12 17.04
C LEU A 179 -33.67 7.99 17.60
N THR A 180 -34.99 8.08 17.41
CA THR A 180 -35.93 7.00 17.69
C THR A 180 -36.25 6.29 16.38
N TRP A 181 -36.07 4.97 16.35
CA TRP A 181 -36.28 4.14 15.17
C TRP A 181 -37.69 3.50 15.15
N PRO A 182 -38.13 2.94 14.01
CA PRO A 182 -39.46 2.33 13.91
C PRO A 182 -39.70 1.15 14.87
N ASP A 183 -38.63 0.44 15.27
CA ASP A 183 -38.65 -0.64 16.27
C ASP A 183 -38.74 -0.11 17.72
N GLY A 184 -38.81 1.22 17.91
CA GLY A 184 -38.79 1.89 19.21
C GLY A 184 -37.39 2.01 19.82
N HIS A 185 -36.34 1.50 19.17
CA HIS A 185 -34.97 1.66 19.64
C HIS A 185 -34.57 3.14 19.64
N VAL A 186 -33.79 3.56 20.63
CA VAL A 186 -33.26 4.93 20.71
C VAL A 186 -31.75 4.91 20.65
N THR A 187 -31.19 5.53 19.61
CA THR A 187 -29.76 5.74 19.46
C THR A 187 -29.40 7.12 20.00
N LYS A 188 -28.32 7.18 20.78
CA LYS A 188 -27.71 8.42 21.28
C LYS A 188 -26.31 8.58 20.71
N TYR A 189 -26.04 9.73 20.11
CA TYR A 189 -24.72 10.12 19.63
C TYR A 189 -24.26 11.41 20.28
N ASN A 190 -23.00 11.48 20.70
CA ASN A 190 -22.38 12.76 21.03
C ASN A 190 -22.08 13.52 19.73
N LEU A 191 -22.39 14.83 19.68
CA LEU A 191 -22.22 15.66 18.50
C LEU A 191 -20.75 15.77 18.05
N SER A 192 -19.81 15.79 19.00
CA SER A 192 -18.37 15.77 18.66
C SER A 192 -17.93 14.43 18.06
N TRP A 193 -18.54 13.31 18.49
CA TRP A 193 -18.28 12.00 17.89
C TRP A 193 -18.78 11.95 16.45
N LEU A 194 -19.97 12.50 16.16
CA LEU A 194 -20.47 12.63 14.78
C LEU A 194 -19.53 13.50 13.94
N ALA A 195 -19.09 14.65 14.45
CA ALA A 195 -18.14 15.51 13.75
C ALA A 195 -16.81 14.80 13.41
N GLN A 196 -16.28 14.01 14.35
CA GLN A 196 -15.05 13.23 14.14
C GLN A 196 -15.21 12.09 13.14
N ASN A 197 -16.43 11.56 12.96
CA ASN A 197 -16.73 10.41 12.09
C ASN A 197 -17.55 10.80 10.85
N SER A 198 -17.68 12.09 10.55
CA SER A 198 -18.34 12.59 9.34
C SER A 198 -17.56 12.16 8.11
N TYR A 199 -18.26 11.91 6.99
CA TYR A 199 -17.62 11.67 5.70
C TYR A 199 -16.92 12.91 5.15
N GLU A 200 -17.40 14.09 5.54
CA GLU A 200 -16.97 15.36 4.97
C GLU A 200 -15.51 15.65 5.33
N GLY A 201 -14.69 15.90 4.29
CA GLY A 201 -13.26 16.17 4.43
C GLY A 201 -12.36 14.96 4.71
N GLN A 202 -12.90 13.76 5.00
CA GLN A 202 -12.09 12.58 5.31
C GLN A 202 -11.27 12.10 4.11
N LYS A 203 -11.86 12.09 2.91
CA LYS A 203 -11.16 11.67 1.68
C LYS A 203 -9.98 12.57 1.30
N GLN A 204 -9.93 13.79 1.84
CA GLN A 204 -8.87 14.77 1.58
C GLN A 204 -7.77 14.71 2.64
N SER A 205 -7.98 14.00 3.74
CA SER A 205 -7.03 13.89 4.84
C SER A 205 -6.00 12.80 4.55
N ALA A 206 -4.73 13.06 4.91
CA ALA A 206 -3.69 12.05 4.86
C ALA A 206 -4.01 10.95 5.88
N MET A 207 -3.90 9.69 5.46
CA MET A 207 -4.17 8.54 6.31
C MET A 207 -3.20 8.47 7.49
N GLN A 208 -1.93 8.86 7.27
CA GLN A 208 -0.92 8.96 8.32
C GLN A 208 -0.08 10.22 8.15
N PRO A 209 0.19 10.98 9.23
CA PRO A 209 1.11 12.11 9.17
C PRO A 209 2.52 11.64 8.78
N ARG A 210 3.06 12.24 7.72
CA ARG A 210 4.40 11.95 7.23
C ARG A 210 5.00 13.13 6.50
N ILE A 211 6.33 13.19 6.52
CA ILE A 211 7.12 14.14 5.76
C ILE A 211 7.86 13.32 4.71
N ILE A 212 7.42 13.37 3.45
CA ILE A 212 8.18 12.79 2.34
C ILE A 212 9.44 13.63 2.10
N TRP A 213 10.59 12.99 1.87
CA TRP A 213 11.87 13.69 1.88
C TRP A 213 12.83 13.28 0.76
N ASN A 214 13.65 14.25 0.36
CA ASN A 214 14.93 14.02 -0.29
C ASN A 214 16.07 14.22 0.73
N SER A 215 17.34 14.11 0.33
CA SER A 215 18.48 14.19 1.25
C SER A 215 18.52 15.52 2.02
N ASP A 216 18.20 16.62 1.35
CA ASP A 216 18.26 17.96 1.92
C ASP A 216 17.16 18.19 2.96
N ILE A 217 15.93 17.75 2.67
CA ILE A 217 14.80 17.83 3.61
C ILE A 217 15.12 17.05 4.89
N TYR A 218 15.63 15.82 4.75
CA TYR A 218 15.96 14.99 5.92
C TYR A 218 17.13 15.57 6.72
N ALA A 219 18.19 16.05 6.06
CA ALA A 219 19.33 16.66 6.72
C ALA A 219 18.93 17.93 7.52
N ASN A 220 18.06 18.77 6.94
CA ASN A 220 17.58 20.00 7.57
C ASN A 220 16.66 19.74 8.77
N ALA A 221 15.96 18.60 8.80
CA ALA A 221 15.12 18.21 9.93
C ALA A 221 15.91 17.93 11.21
N LYS A 222 17.22 17.66 11.12
CA LYS A 222 18.12 17.40 12.27
C LYS A 222 17.56 16.37 13.25
N VAL A 223 16.98 15.29 12.71
CA VAL A 223 16.36 14.22 13.51
C VAL A 223 17.43 13.55 14.38
N SER A 224 17.28 13.65 15.71
CA SER A 224 18.21 13.06 16.67
C SER A 224 18.01 11.55 16.77
N SER A 225 19.11 10.79 16.87
CA SER A 225 19.06 9.38 17.27
C SER A 225 18.61 9.24 18.72
N ALA A 226 17.90 8.16 19.05
CA ALA A 226 17.58 7.81 20.43
C ALA A 226 18.82 7.26 21.14
N ASN A 227 19.00 7.59 22.41
CA ASN A 227 20.07 7.04 23.22
C ASN A 227 19.62 5.72 23.86
N TRP A 228 20.40 4.65 23.70
CA TRP A 228 20.11 3.30 24.20
C TRP A 228 19.61 3.26 25.65
N ASP A 229 20.35 3.83 26.60
CA ASP A 229 20.01 3.73 28.03
C ASP A 229 18.65 4.37 28.34
N LYS A 230 18.39 5.55 27.75
CA LYS A 230 17.09 6.24 27.88
C LYS A 230 15.99 5.51 27.14
N PHE A 231 16.27 5.01 25.94
CA PHE A 231 15.31 4.32 25.09
C PHE A 231 14.76 3.05 25.76
N MET A 232 15.62 2.33 26.48
CA MET A 232 15.24 1.12 27.19
C MET A 232 14.47 1.39 28.49
N THR A 233 14.58 2.59 29.07
CA THR A 233 14.03 2.90 30.41
C THR A 233 12.93 3.95 30.42
N CYS A 234 12.71 4.69 29.33
CA CYS A 234 11.82 5.84 29.27
C CYS A 234 10.84 5.76 28.08
N ASP A 235 9.53 5.71 28.37
CA ASP A 235 8.49 5.69 27.33
C ASP A 235 8.46 6.97 26.49
N ASP A 236 8.85 8.13 27.04
CA ASP A 236 8.91 9.38 26.27
C ASP A 236 9.99 9.34 25.18
N GLU A 237 11.13 8.68 25.44
CA GLU A 237 12.18 8.49 24.44
C GLU A 237 11.73 7.50 23.36
N LEU A 238 11.02 6.43 23.73
CA LEU A 238 10.38 5.51 22.77
C LEU A 238 9.32 6.23 21.93
N LYS A 239 8.46 7.04 22.54
CA LYS A 239 7.43 7.84 21.87
C LYS A 239 8.05 8.84 20.90
N LYS A 240 9.14 9.51 21.29
CA LYS A 240 9.90 10.42 20.42
C LYS A 240 10.50 9.67 19.23
N PHE A 241 11.12 8.52 19.48
CA PHE A 241 11.66 7.65 18.44
C PHE A 241 10.57 7.22 17.45
N LEU A 242 9.44 6.70 17.93
CA LEU A 242 8.33 6.25 17.09
C LEU A 242 7.72 7.40 16.29
N ARG A 243 7.57 8.59 16.88
CA ARG A 243 7.11 9.79 16.17
C ARG A 243 8.03 10.13 15.00
N ASN A 244 9.34 10.12 15.23
CA ASN A 244 10.31 10.39 14.16
C ASN A 244 10.30 9.28 13.09
N PHE A 245 10.20 8.02 13.53
CA PHE A 245 10.10 6.88 12.63
C PHE A 245 8.85 6.95 11.73
N LEU A 246 7.68 7.28 12.28
CA LEU A 246 6.44 7.43 11.50
C LEU A 246 6.52 8.61 10.52
N LEU A 247 7.09 9.74 10.96
CA LEU A 247 7.23 10.92 10.11
C LEU A 247 8.16 10.69 8.93
N TYR A 248 9.33 10.09 9.14
CA TYR A 248 10.39 10.00 8.14
C TYR A 248 10.64 8.58 7.59
N GLY A 249 10.02 7.55 8.13
CA GLY A 249 10.25 6.15 7.72
C GLY A 249 11.62 5.58 8.10
N ILE A 250 12.48 6.34 8.79
CA ILE A 250 13.76 5.87 9.33
C ILE A 250 14.01 6.47 10.72
N ALA A 251 14.62 5.68 11.60
CA ALA A 251 15.07 6.13 12.91
C ALA A 251 16.28 5.33 13.38
N PHE A 252 17.02 5.91 14.34
CA PHE A 252 18.26 5.32 14.84
C PHE A 252 18.25 5.22 16.36
N VAL A 253 18.85 4.16 16.89
CA VAL A 253 19.23 4.04 18.30
C VAL A 253 20.74 3.91 18.37
N GLU A 254 21.39 4.77 19.16
CA GLU A 254 22.84 4.80 19.36
C GLU A 254 23.23 4.40 20.78
N GLY A 255 24.40 3.77 20.91
CA GLY A 255 24.92 3.25 22.19
C GLY A 255 24.49 1.82 22.49
N VAL A 256 23.90 1.11 21.52
CA VAL A 256 23.51 -0.30 21.69
C VAL A 256 24.77 -1.17 21.72
N PRO A 257 24.94 -2.12 22.64
CA PRO A 257 26.07 -3.06 22.56
C PRO A 257 26.08 -3.79 21.20
N PRO A 258 27.22 -3.92 20.50
CA PRO A 258 27.29 -4.54 19.18
C PRO A 258 27.22 -6.08 19.27
N THR A 259 26.08 -6.60 19.74
CA THR A 259 25.77 -8.04 19.79
C THR A 259 24.37 -8.32 19.23
N VAL A 260 24.11 -9.58 18.87
CA VAL A 260 22.79 -9.98 18.35
C VAL A 260 21.72 -9.84 19.43
N GLU A 261 22.04 -10.19 20.66
CA GLU A 261 21.14 -10.19 21.82
C GLU A 261 20.70 -8.76 22.19
N ALA A 262 21.63 -7.81 22.17
CA ALA A 262 21.32 -6.40 22.40
C ALA A 262 20.47 -5.82 21.25
N THR A 263 20.72 -6.26 20.02
CA THR A 263 19.90 -5.89 18.85
C THR A 263 18.47 -6.42 19.01
N GLU A 264 18.33 -7.68 19.37
CA GLU A 264 17.02 -8.28 19.63
C GLU A 264 16.29 -7.50 20.75
N THR A 265 16.99 -7.20 21.84
CA THR A 265 16.45 -6.44 22.98
C THR A 265 15.95 -5.05 22.55
N VAL A 266 16.73 -4.29 21.77
CA VAL A 266 16.30 -2.96 21.28
C VAL A 266 15.10 -3.06 20.34
N THR A 267 15.05 -4.11 19.51
CA THR A 267 13.95 -4.30 18.56
C THR A 267 12.64 -4.68 19.26
N GLN A 268 12.72 -5.53 20.29
CA GLN A 268 11.56 -5.96 21.08
C GLN A 268 10.94 -4.84 21.90
N ARG A 269 11.73 -3.79 22.21
CA ARG A 269 11.21 -2.56 22.80
C ARG A 269 10.31 -1.78 21.83
N VAL A 270 10.52 -1.94 20.52
CA VAL A 270 9.75 -1.28 19.46
C VAL A 270 8.54 -2.10 19.02
N SER A 271 8.69 -3.41 18.84
CA SER A 271 7.66 -4.30 18.30
C SER A 271 8.04 -5.79 18.38
N LEU A 272 7.16 -6.67 17.93
CA LEU A 272 7.42 -8.09 17.77
C LEU A 272 8.36 -8.36 16.59
N VAL A 273 9.31 -9.27 16.79
CA VAL A 273 10.16 -9.77 15.72
C VAL A 273 9.37 -10.75 14.85
N ARG A 274 9.25 -10.46 13.56
CA ARG A 274 8.64 -11.33 12.56
C ARG A 274 9.66 -12.39 12.16
N GLU A 275 9.46 -13.61 12.64
CA GLU A 275 10.23 -14.76 12.18
C GLU A 275 9.93 -15.06 10.71
N THR A 276 10.98 -15.34 9.93
CA THR A 276 10.88 -15.64 8.50
C THR A 276 11.72 -16.88 8.18
N MET A 277 11.81 -17.25 6.90
CA MET A 277 12.76 -18.26 6.42
C MET A 277 14.23 -17.90 6.71
N TYR A 278 14.53 -16.65 7.08
CA TYR A 278 15.85 -16.17 7.50
C TYR A 278 16.10 -16.34 9.01
N GLY A 279 15.13 -16.89 9.74
CA GLY A 279 15.11 -16.95 11.19
C GLY A 279 14.50 -15.70 11.83
N LYS A 280 14.49 -15.69 13.17
CA LYS A 280 14.05 -14.55 13.98
C LYS A 280 15.04 -13.39 13.92
N MET A 281 16.29 -13.68 14.23
CA MET A 281 17.43 -12.79 14.07
C MET A 281 18.37 -13.41 13.04
N TRP A 282 18.88 -12.59 12.12
CA TRP A 282 19.93 -13.01 11.19
C TRP A 282 21.22 -12.27 11.51
N ASN A 283 22.34 -12.96 11.35
CA ASN A 283 23.69 -12.43 11.54
C ASN A 283 24.54 -12.96 10.41
N PHE A 284 25.07 -12.08 9.57
CA PHE A 284 25.80 -12.50 8.39
C PHE A 284 27.02 -11.64 8.10
N THR A 285 27.92 -12.25 7.35
CA THR A 285 29.03 -11.63 6.63
C THR A 285 28.89 -11.98 5.15
N SER A 286 29.74 -11.42 4.28
CA SER A 286 29.74 -11.80 2.87
C SER A 286 30.43 -13.15 2.65
N ASP A 287 29.70 -14.22 2.91
CA ASP A 287 30.17 -15.62 2.85
C ASP A 287 29.41 -16.50 1.85
N PHE A 288 28.44 -15.95 1.10
CA PHE A 288 27.56 -16.71 0.20
C PHE A 288 26.76 -17.84 0.89
N SER A 289 26.51 -17.74 2.21
CA SER A 289 25.75 -18.76 2.95
C SER A 289 24.28 -18.90 2.55
N ARG A 290 23.73 -17.91 1.83
CA ARG A 290 22.37 -17.92 1.25
C ARG A 290 22.40 -17.67 -0.25
N GLY A 291 21.35 -18.09 -0.93
CA GLY A 291 21.11 -17.79 -2.36
C GLY A 291 20.70 -16.34 -2.63
N ASP A 292 21.30 -15.37 -1.93
CA ASP A 292 20.86 -13.98 -1.90
C ASP A 292 22.03 -13.01 -2.15
N THR A 293 21.83 -12.02 -3.03
CA THR A 293 22.83 -11.01 -3.37
C THR A 293 23.34 -10.20 -2.18
N ALA A 294 22.56 -10.11 -1.09
CA ALA A 294 22.94 -9.45 0.16
C ALA A 294 24.24 -9.99 0.76
N TYR A 295 24.52 -11.28 0.52
CA TYR A 295 25.68 -12.04 1.02
C TYR A 295 26.93 -11.90 0.14
N THR A 296 26.91 -10.98 -0.83
CA THR A 296 28.09 -10.62 -1.65
C THR A 296 28.74 -9.32 -1.14
N LYS A 297 29.93 -9.00 -1.66
CA LYS A 297 30.62 -7.70 -1.40
C LYS A 297 30.26 -6.60 -2.41
N LEU A 298 29.41 -6.93 -3.39
CA LEU A 298 29.00 -6.01 -4.43
C LEU A 298 28.09 -4.91 -3.85
N ALA A 299 27.99 -3.81 -4.58
CA ALA A 299 27.01 -2.79 -4.30
C ALA A 299 25.60 -3.36 -4.51
N LEU A 300 24.68 -2.99 -3.63
CA LEU A 300 23.27 -3.30 -3.74
C LEU A 300 22.55 -2.00 -4.08
N ASP A 301 21.80 -2.01 -5.18
CA ASP A 301 20.98 -0.88 -5.55
C ASP A 301 19.78 -0.75 -4.59
N ARG A 302 19.11 0.39 -4.59
CA ARG A 302 17.95 0.66 -3.74
C ARG A 302 16.83 -0.37 -3.96
N HIS A 303 16.34 -0.97 -2.87
CA HIS A 303 15.25 -1.94 -2.89
C HIS A 303 14.46 -1.92 -1.58
N THR A 304 13.31 -2.58 -1.62
CA THR A 304 12.52 -3.02 -0.45
C THR A 304 12.66 -4.53 -0.32
N ASP A 305 12.94 -5.03 0.87
CA ASP A 305 13.11 -6.45 1.13
C ASP A 305 11.80 -7.22 1.04
N THR A 306 11.88 -8.52 0.79
CA THR A 306 10.75 -9.47 0.80
C THR A 306 9.63 -9.10 -0.17
N SER A 307 9.99 -8.51 -1.32
CA SER A 307 9.02 -8.16 -2.37
C SER A 307 8.33 -9.38 -2.98
N TYR A 308 8.79 -10.60 -2.69
CA TYR A 308 8.20 -11.89 -3.04
C TYR A 308 7.29 -12.49 -1.96
N PHE A 309 7.12 -11.84 -0.80
CA PHE A 309 6.10 -12.25 0.17
C PHE A 309 4.73 -11.73 -0.26
N GLN A 310 3.64 -12.45 0.06
CA GLN A 310 2.30 -11.88 -0.10
C GLN A 310 2.15 -10.62 0.78
N GLU A 311 2.69 -10.70 2.00
CA GLU A 311 2.80 -9.61 2.96
C GLU A 311 4.28 -9.26 3.20
N PRO A 312 4.86 -8.29 2.47
CA PRO A 312 6.22 -7.86 2.69
C PRO A 312 6.46 -7.45 4.14
N CYS A 313 7.64 -7.73 4.67
CA CYS A 313 8.03 -7.31 6.01
C CYS A 313 7.89 -5.79 6.17
N GLY A 314 7.30 -5.36 7.29
CA GLY A 314 6.93 -3.96 7.52
C GLY A 314 8.12 -3.08 7.87
N ILE A 315 8.95 -3.54 8.82
CA ILE A 315 10.13 -2.82 9.28
C ILE A 315 11.34 -3.73 9.10
N GLN A 316 12.43 -3.17 8.58
CA GLN A 316 13.74 -3.80 8.50
C GLN A 316 14.69 -3.13 9.49
N VAL A 317 15.46 -3.94 10.23
CA VAL A 317 16.41 -3.44 11.22
C VAL A 317 17.83 -3.90 10.88
N PHE A 318 18.79 -2.96 10.91
CA PHE A 318 20.21 -3.24 10.70
C PHE A 318 21.04 -2.78 11.89
N HIS A 319 21.94 -3.65 12.36
CA HIS A 319 22.99 -3.31 13.30
C HIS A 319 24.35 -3.80 12.79
N CYS A 320 25.28 -2.89 12.57
CA CYS A 320 26.68 -3.24 12.31
C CYS A 320 27.32 -3.73 13.59
N LEU A 321 27.76 -4.99 13.63
CA LEU A 321 28.48 -5.55 14.77
C LEU A 321 29.98 -5.32 14.64
N LYS A 322 30.50 -5.45 13.41
CA LYS A 322 31.93 -5.29 13.12
C LYS A 322 32.15 -4.81 11.69
N HIS A 323 33.08 -3.88 11.49
CA HIS A 323 33.52 -3.48 10.16
C HIS A 323 35.01 -3.14 10.14
N GLU A 324 35.80 -3.97 9.46
CA GLU A 324 37.23 -3.81 9.22
C GLU A 324 37.45 -3.72 7.70
N GLY A 325 37.46 -2.50 7.16
CA GLY A 325 37.59 -2.26 5.72
C GLY A 325 37.06 -0.90 5.27
N THR A 326 36.88 -0.75 3.96
CA THR A 326 36.41 0.49 3.32
C THR A 326 35.06 0.29 2.62
N GLY A 327 34.35 1.38 2.30
CA GLY A 327 33.05 1.31 1.62
C GLY A 327 31.90 0.84 2.53
N GLY A 328 30.82 0.27 1.98
CA GLY A 328 29.75 -0.35 2.78
C GLY A 328 28.86 0.63 3.53
N ARG A 329 28.78 1.88 3.06
CA ARG A 329 27.77 2.84 3.49
C ARG A 329 26.38 2.32 3.09
N THR A 330 25.41 2.54 3.97
CA THR A 330 24.00 2.25 3.72
C THR A 330 23.39 3.40 2.92
N LEU A 331 22.76 3.07 1.81
CA LEU A 331 21.93 3.98 1.03
C LEU A 331 20.51 3.95 1.57
N LEU A 332 19.87 5.11 1.70
CA LEU A 332 18.47 5.28 2.06
C LEU A 332 17.81 6.28 1.09
N VAL A 333 16.65 5.92 0.54
CA VAL A 333 15.89 6.75 -0.40
C VAL A 333 14.42 6.68 -0.02
N ASP A 334 13.76 7.83 0.20
CA ASP A 334 12.31 7.85 0.39
C ASP A 334 11.60 7.54 -0.93
N GLY A 335 11.06 6.34 -1.04
CA GLY A 335 10.36 5.91 -2.23
C GLY A 335 9.07 6.69 -2.44
N PHE A 336 8.42 7.16 -1.37
CA PHE A 336 7.18 7.93 -1.48
C PHE A 336 7.45 9.32 -2.05
N TYR A 337 8.57 9.95 -1.67
CA TYR A 337 9.01 11.21 -2.29
C TYR A 337 9.22 11.04 -3.79
N SER A 338 9.95 10.00 -4.20
CA SER A 338 10.22 9.74 -5.61
C SER A 338 8.94 9.39 -6.38
N ALA A 339 8.02 8.64 -5.78
CA ALA A 339 6.72 8.33 -6.38
C ALA A 339 5.86 9.59 -6.56
N ASP A 340 5.87 10.52 -5.60
CA ASP A 340 5.19 11.82 -5.73
C ASP A 340 5.80 12.65 -6.86
N GLN A 341 7.13 12.70 -7.01
CA GLN A 341 7.75 13.38 -8.15
C GLN A 341 7.32 12.79 -9.50
N VAL A 342 7.17 11.45 -9.60
CA VAL A 342 6.62 10.80 -10.80
C VAL A 342 5.16 11.18 -11.01
N LEU A 343 4.34 11.21 -9.95
CA LEU A 343 2.93 11.62 -10.03
C LEU A 343 2.80 13.05 -10.57
N GLN A 344 3.59 14.00 -10.05
CA GLN A 344 3.55 15.39 -10.49
C GLN A 344 4.00 15.58 -11.94
N LYS A 345 4.97 14.78 -12.40
CA LYS A 345 5.58 14.93 -13.72
C LYS A 345 4.85 14.14 -14.81
N THR A 346 4.47 12.90 -14.51
CA THR A 346 3.86 11.96 -15.46
C THR A 346 2.79 11.10 -14.76
N PRO A 347 1.57 11.64 -14.53
CA PRO A 347 0.49 10.93 -13.84
C PRO A 347 0.15 9.55 -14.45
N ASP A 348 0.18 9.42 -15.78
CA ASP A 348 -0.10 8.16 -16.48
C ASP A 348 0.92 7.06 -16.13
N ASN A 349 2.20 7.43 -15.95
CA ASN A 349 3.24 6.49 -15.54
C ASN A 349 3.07 6.08 -14.07
N PHE A 350 2.70 7.02 -13.20
CA PHE A 350 2.34 6.70 -11.83
C PHE A 350 1.15 5.73 -11.78
N GLU A 351 0.09 5.97 -12.55
CA GLU A 351 -1.09 5.10 -12.62
C GLU A 351 -0.73 3.68 -13.09
N LEU A 352 0.12 3.55 -14.11
CA LEU A 352 0.62 2.25 -14.56
C LEU A 352 1.37 1.50 -13.45
N LEU A 353 2.22 2.19 -12.70
CA LEU A 353 2.96 1.60 -11.58
C LEU A 353 2.05 1.24 -10.40
N ALA A 354 0.92 1.94 -10.26
CA ALA A 354 -0.06 1.74 -9.21
C ALA A 354 -1.07 0.61 -9.51
N ARG A 355 -1.35 0.35 -10.79
CA ARG A 355 -2.40 -0.60 -11.21
C ARG A 355 -1.88 -1.90 -11.76
N VAL A 356 -0.71 -1.92 -12.40
CA VAL A 356 -0.22 -3.10 -13.10
C VAL A 356 0.48 -4.04 -12.11
N PRO A 357 -0.06 -5.24 -11.83
CA PRO A 357 0.55 -6.17 -10.89
C PRO A 357 1.73 -6.91 -11.52
N ILE A 358 2.84 -6.95 -10.81
CA ILE A 358 4.09 -7.59 -11.25
C ILE A 358 4.46 -8.72 -10.29
N LYS A 359 4.84 -9.87 -10.86
CA LYS A 359 5.34 -11.02 -10.12
C LYS A 359 6.75 -10.77 -9.62
N HIS A 360 6.99 -11.10 -8.35
CA HIS A 360 8.28 -11.17 -7.69
C HIS A 360 8.47 -12.60 -7.18
N GLU A 361 9.69 -13.13 -7.26
CA GLU A 361 9.98 -14.54 -7.00
C GLU A 361 11.34 -14.72 -6.35
N TYR A 362 11.36 -15.51 -5.28
CA TYR A 362 12.58 -15.96 -4.62
C TYR A 362 12.59 -17.48 -4.62
N ILE A 363 13.68 -18.06 -5.14
CA ILE A 363 13.92 -19.50 -5.17
C ILE A 363 15.29 -19.76 -4.56
N GLU A 364 15.33 -20.55 -3.50
CA GLU A 364 16.57 -20.95 -2.84
C GLU A 364 16.60 -22.47 -2.70
N ASN A 365 17.63 -23.06 -3.32
CA ASN A 365 17.91 -24.50 -3.28
C ASN A 365 19.39 -24.70 -2.92
N VAL A 366 19.83 -24.17 -1.78
CA VAL A 366 21.23 -24.23 -1.31
C VAL A 366 21.28 -24.93 0.04
N SER A 367 22.21 -25.89 0.18
CA SER A 367 22.36 -26.73 1.38
C SER A 367 21.02 -27.39 1.77
N ASP A 368 20.57 -27.21 3.01
CA ASP A 368 19.28 -27.74 3.52
C ASP A 368 18.10 -26.76 3.35
N HIS A 369 18.33 -25.57 2.76
CA HIS A 369 17.27 -24.60 2.52
C HIS A 369 16.53 -24.92 1.21
N ARG A 370 15.20 -25.00 1.30
CA ARG A 370 14.29 -25.21 0.17
C ARG A 370 13.15 -24.20 0.25
N ASN A 371 13.37 -23.02 -0.34
CA ASN A 371 12.39 -21.94 -0.33
C ASN A 371 11.95 -21.61 -1.74
N HIS A 372 10.65 -21.44 -1.93
CA HIS A 372 10.07 -20.89 -3.15
C HIS A 372 8.90 -19.99 -2.78
N MET A 373 9.06 -18.69 -2.98
CA MET A 373 8.08 -17.70 -2.62
C MET A 373 7.75 -16.80 -3.80
N ILE A 374 6.48 -16.48 -3.93
CA ILE A 374 5.94 -15.66 -5.01
C ILE A 374 5.01 -14.61 -4.41
N GLY A 375 5.29 -13.35 -4.75
CA GLY A 375 4.47 -12.19 -4.42
C GLY A 375 4.02 -11.52 -5.70
N ILE A 376 2.75 -11.13 -5.78
CA ILE A 376 2.20 -10.41 -6.93
C ILE A 376 1.55 -9.13 -6.42
N GLY A 377 1.89 -8.00 -7.03
CA GLY A 377 1.29 -6.72 -6.70
C GLY A 377 1.89 -5.59 -7.53
N PRO A 378 1.25 -4.41 -7.53
CA PRO A 378 1.80 -3.24 -8.19
C PRO A 378 3.06 -2.75 -7.46
N VAL A 379 3.88 -1.98 -8.18
CA VAL A 379 5.09 -1.36 -7.59
C VAL A 379 4.68 -0.31 -6.56
N LEU A 380 3.63 0.47 -6.86
CA LEU A 380 3.06 1.46 -5.95
C LEU A 380 1.70 0.96 -5.47
N ASN A 381 1.50 0.85 -4.16
CA ASN A 381 0.20 0.52 -3.59
C ASN A 381 -0.40 1.80 -3.02
N VAL A 382 -1.57 2.17 -3.50
CA VAL A 382 -2.20 3.47 -3.23
C VAL A 382 -3.59 3.31 -2.67
N TYR A 383 -4.01 4.24 -1.82
CA TYR A 383 -5.40 4.35 -1.43
C TYR A 383 -6.24 4.85 -2.62
N PRO A 384 -7.32 4.16 -3.00
CA PRO A 384 -8.05 4.46 -4.23
C PRO A 384 -8.78 5.81 -4.22
N TRP A 385 -9.04 6.40 -3.05
CA TRP A 385 -9.78 7.66 -2.93
C TRP A 385 -8.92 8.92 -3.03
N ASN A 386 -7.60 8.84 -2.82
CA ASN A 386 -6.70 10.00 -2.81
C ASN A 386 -5.32 9.75 -3.46
N ASN A 387 -5.07 8.56 -4.03
CA ASN A 387 -3.77 8.15 -4.60
C ASN A 387 -2.59 8.19 -3.63
N GLU A 388 -2.86 8.28 -2.33
CA GLU A 388 -1.83 8.31 -1.32
C GLU A 388 -1.12 6.94 -1.28
N VAL A 389 0.19 6.92 -1.53
CA VAL A 389 0.99 5.68 -1.50
C VAL A 389 1.12 5.19 -0.06
N TYR A 390 0.81 3.92 0.18
CA TYR A 390 0.97 3.29 1.51
C TYR A 390 2.00 2.16 1.54
N MET A 391 2.39 1.61 0.37
CA MET A 391 3.48 0.63 0.27
C MET A 391 4.11 0.66 -1.12
N ILE A 392 5.43 0.60 -1.18
CA ILE A 392 6.19 0.35 -2.39
C ILE A 392 6.75 -1.07 -2.35
N ARG A 393 6.58 -1.79 -3.47
CA ARG A 393 7.17 -3.10 -3.73
C ARG A 393 8.17 -2.95 -4.86
N TYR A 394 9.42 -2.70 -4.52
CA TYR A 394 10.47 -2.44 -5.50
C TYR A 394 11.73 -3.21 -5.13
N ASN A 395 11.97 -4.32 -5.82
CA ASN A 395 13.27 -4.97 -5.82
C ASN A 395 13.55 -5.51 -7.22
N ASN A 396 14.53 -4.93 -7.92
CA ASN A 396 14.86 -5.38 -9.27
C ASN A 396 15.46 -6.79 -9.30
N TYR A 397 16.07 -7.25 -8.20
CA TYR A 397 16.66 -8.58 -8.09
C TYR A 397 15.58 -9.67 -7.96
N ASP A 398 14.47 -9.35 -7.30
CA ASP A 398 13.36 -10.29 -7.06
C ASP A 398 12.32 -10.28 -8.19
N ARG A 399 12.34 -9.29 -9.08
CA ARG A 399 11.33 -9.15 -10.13
C ARG A 399 11.39 -10.35 -11.08
N ALA A 400 10.30 -11.11 -11.11
CA ALA A 400 10.19 -12.31 -11.92
C ALA A 400 9.95 -11.97 -13.41
N VAL A 401 9.86 -13.01 -14.23
CA VAL A 401 9.48 -12.90 -15.64
C VAL A 401 8.10 -12.24 -15.75
N ILE A 402 8.01 -11.16 -16.52
CA ILE A 402 6.75 -10.44 -16.76
C ILE A 402 5.97 -11.18 -17.85
N ASN A 403 5.09 -12.08 -17.44
CA ASN A 403 4.18 -12.83 -18.31
C ASN A 403 2.71 -12.76 -17.84
N THR A 404 2.40 -11.85 -16.92
CA THR A 404 1.08 -11.68 -16.29
C THR A 404 0.30 -10.48 -16.83
N ILE A 405 0.85 -9.72 -17.78
CA ILE A 405 0.26 -8.46 -18.28
C ILE A 405 0.16 -8.48 -19.82
N PRO A 406 -0.81 -7.78 -20.42
CA PRO A 406 -0.97 -7.71 -21.87
C PRO A 406 0.27 -7.15 -22.59
N HIS A 407 0.56 -7.67 -23.78
CA HIS A 407 1.75 -7.29 -24.58
C HIS A 407 1.84 -5.77 -24.84
N ASP A 408 0.72 -5.12 -25.12
CA ASP A 408 0.64 -3.67 -25.39
C ASP A 408 0.86 -2.79 -24.14
N VAL A 409 0.82 -3.38 -22.94
CA VAL A 409 1.10 -2.72 -21.66
C VAL A 409 2.59 -2.82 -21.31
N VAL A 410 3.26 -3.92 -21.69
CA VAL A 410 4.65 -4.23 -21.27
C VAL A 410 5.60 -3.06 -21.49
N LYS A 411 5.66 -2.51 -22.71
CA LYS A 411 6.58 -1.40 -23.02
C LYS A 411 6.25 -0.14 -22.20
N ARG A 412 4.97 0.18 -22.03
CA ARG A 412 4.51 1.34 -21.25
C ARG A 412 4.89 1.19 -19.78
N TRP A 413 4.71 0.00 -19.22
CA TRP A 413 5.15 -0.32 -17.86
C TRP A 413 6.67 -0.16 -17.70
N TYR A 414 7.49 -0.63 -18.65
CA TYR A 414 8.94 -0.43 -18.60
C TYR A 414 9.35 1.05 -18.69
N VAL A 415 8.61 1.88 -19.45
CA VAL A 415 8.82 3.33 -19.48
C VAL A 415 8.53 3.95 -18.10
N ALA A 416 7.40 3.60 -17.50
CA ALA A 416 7.03 4.08 -16.17
C ALA A 416 8.02 3.63 -15.09
N HIS A 417 8.39 2.34 -15.10
CA HIS A 417 9.39 1.78 -14.20
C HIS A 417 10.74 2.50 -14.36
N ARG A 418 11.19 2.73 -15.59
CA ARG A 418 12.44 3.47 -15.85
C ARG A 418 12.38 4.88 -15.30
N GLU A 419 11.26 5.58 -15.43
CA GLU A 419 11.10 6.92 -14.88
C GLU A 419 11.22 6.92 -13.34
N LEU A 420 10.50 6.03 -12.66
CA LEU A 420 10.63 5.86 -11.21
C LEU A 420 12.06 5.50 -10.80
N THR A 421 12.70 4.53 -11.46
CA THR A 421 14.10 4.17 -11.20
C THR A 421 15.05 5.36 -11.39
N THR A 422 14.79 6.21 -12.40
CA THR A 422 15.61 7.39 -12.67
C THR A 422 15.44 8.43 -11.56
N GLU A 423 14.20 8.65 -11.10
CA GLU A 423 13.91 9.55 -9.98
C GLU A 423 14.56 9.06 -8.68
N LEU A 424 14.43 7.78 -8.37
CA LEU A 424 15.05 7.14 -7.20
C LEU A 424 16.59 7.23 -7.21
N ARG A 425 17.21 7.38 -8.40
CA ARG A 425 18.66 7.46 -8.63
C ARG A 425 19.22 8.88 -8.68
N LYS A 426 18.38 9.89 -8.53
CA LYS A 426 18.86 11.26 -8.41
C LYS A 426 19.71 11.43 -7.15
N PRO A 427 20.95 11.96 -7.23
CA PRO A 427 21.82 12.12 -6.07
C PRO A 427 21.17 12.90 -4.91
N GLU A 428 20.35 13.91 -5.22
CA GLU A 428 19.60 14.70 -4.24
C GLU A 428 18.54 13.90 -3.47
N ASN A 429 18.15 12.72 -3.95
CA ASN A 429 17.22 11.81 -3.26
C ASN A 429 17.96 10.78 -2.39
N GLU A 430 19.29 10.68 -2.47
CA GLU A 430 20.09 9.67 -1.79
C GLU A 430 20.65 10.16 -0.45
N LEU A 431 20.22 9.53 0.65
CA LEU A 431 20.84 9.69 1.96
C LEU A 431 21.82 8.55 2.21
N TRP A 432 23.10 8.88 2.39
CA TRP A 432 24.16 7.90 2.60
C TRP A 432 24.71 7.90 4.03
N VAL A 433 24.42 6.84 4.78
CA VAL A 433 24.76 6.69 6.20
C VAL A 433 25.81 5.61 6.41
N LYS A 434 26.84 5.89 7.21
CA LYS A 434 27.80 4.86 7.65
C LYS A 434 27.35 4.28 8.99
N LEU A 435 26.87 3.04 8.99
CA LEU A 435 26.62 2.30 10.23
C LEU A 435 27.96 1.91 10.87
N LYS A 436 28.11 2.25 12.15
CA LYS A 436 29.24 1.87 13.00
C LYS A 436 28.73 0.91 14.08
N PRO A 437 29.61 0.09 14.69
CA PRO A 437 29.27 -0.65 15.90
C PRO A 437 28.57 0.21 16.94
N GLY A 438 27.40 -0.27 17.38
CA GLY A 438 26.54 0.37 18.36
C GLY A 438 25.50 1.37 17.84
N LYS A 439 25.33 1.45 16.52
CA LYS A 439 24.25 2.19 15.87
C LYS A 439 23.29 1.23 15.17
N VAL A 440 22.04 1.22 15.63
CA VAL A 440 20.95 0.43 15.06
C VAL A 440 20.07 1.34 14.20
N LEU A 441 19.75 0.90 12.99
CA LEU A 441 18.89 1.58 12.04
C LEU A 441 17.59 0.80 11.88
N PHE A 442 16.46 1.49 12.03
CA PHE A 442 15.12 0.99 11.72
C PHE A 442 14.64 1.66 10.44
N ILE A 443 14.10 0.87 9.52
CA ILE A 443 13.64 1.31 8.21
C ILE A 443 12.21 0.84 8.02
N ASP A 444 11.30 1.75 7.69
CA ASP A 444 10.00 1.43 7.13
C ASP A 444 10.20 0.82 5.74
N ASN A 445 10.23 -0.50 5.67
CA ASN A 445 10.54 -1.26 4.46
C ASN A 445 9.43 -1.16 3.41
N TRP A 446 8.25 -0.62 3.77
CA TRP A 446 7.18 -0.32 2.81
C TRP A 446 7.34 1.05 2.16
N ARG A 447 8.26 1.88 2.64
CA ARG A 447 8.42 3.27 2.21
C ARG A 447 9.83 3.59 1.75
N VAL A 448 10.81 3.37 2.63
CA VAL A 448 12.19 3.79 2.43
C VAL A 448 12.96 2.64 1.82
N MET A 449 13.39 2.83 0.58
CA MET A 449 14.28 1.90 -0.08
C MET A 449 15.66 2.00 0.53
N HIS A 450 16.33 0.87 0.61
CA HIS A 450 17.68 0.81 1.12
C HIS A 450 18.60 0.06 0.18
N GLY A 451 19.89 0.34 0.30
CA GLY A 451 20.92 -0.26 -0.52
C GLY A 451 22.27 -0.15 0.18
N ARG A 452 23.34 -0.49 -0.54
CA ARG A 452 24.67 -0.53 0.06
C ARG A 452 25.74 -0.27 -0.98
N GLU A 453 26.71 0.56 -0.62
CA GLU A 453 27.95 0.69 -1.38
C GLU A 453 28.75 -0.63 -1.36
N SER A 454 29.51 -0.92 -2.41
CA SER A 454 30.50 -2.01 -2.36
C SER A 454 31.47 -1.82 -1.20
N PHE A 455 32.06 -2.90 -0.70
CA PHE A 455 32.99 -2.81 0.42
C PHE A 455 34.13 -3.83 0.37
N THR A 456 35.17 -3.56 1.16
CA THR A 456 36.32 -4.44 1.34
C THR A 456 36.42 -4.94 2.77
N GLY A 457 37.21 -5.99 2.98
CA GLY A 457 37.48 -6.54 4.31
C GLY A 457 36.27 -7.24 4.95
N LEU A 458 36.21 -7.20 6.28
CA LEU A 458 35.19 -7.88 7.09
C LEU A 458 34.06 -6.90 7.43
N ARG A 459 32.81 -7.31 7.19
CA ARG A 459 31.62 -6.56 7.59
C ARG A 459 30.59 -7.54 8.13
N GLN A 460 30.31 -7.46 9.43
CA GLN A 460 29.32 -8.27 10.10
C GLN A 460 28.11 -7.40 10.45
N LEU A 461 26.96 -7.75 9.87
CA LEU A 461 25.67 -7.18 10.20
C LEU A 461 24.82 -8.21 10.91
N CYS A 462 24.00 -7.76 11.85
CA CYS A 462 22.81 -8.49 12.23
C CYS A 462 21.56 -7.62 12.07
N GLY A 463 20.41 -8.26 12.21
CA GLY A 463 19.14 -7.59 12.10
C GLY A 463 17.98 -8.56 12.14
N CYS A 464 16.80 -8.01 11.89
CA CYS A 464 15.53 -8.73 11.89
C CYS A 464 14.46 -7.92 11.17
N TYR A 465 13.32 -8.55 10.94
CA TYR A 465 12.12 -7.90 10.48
C TYR A 465 11.14 -7.72 11.64
N LEU A 466 10.38 -6.62 11.66
CA LEU A 466 9.27 -6.42 12.61
C LEU A 466 7.94 -6.36 11.88
N THR A 467 6.88 -6.75 12.57
CA THR A 467 5.50 -6.58 12.12
C THR A 467 5.12 -5.10 12.14
N ARG A 468 4.51 -4.61 11.05
CA ARG A 468 4.07 -3.21 10.96
C ARG A 468 2.95 -2.91 11.94
N ASP A 469 1.97 -3.81 12.01
CA ASP A 469 0.78 -3.62 12.83
C ASP A 469 1.11 -3.40 14.31
N ASP A 470 2.07 -4.16 14.85
CA ASP A 470 2.51 -4.02 16.24
C ASP A 470 3.28 -2.72 16.49
N VAL A 471 4.07 -2.21 15.53
CA VAL A 471 4.69 -0.88 15.64
C VAL A 471 3.62 0.21 15.69
N LEU A 472 2.62 0.14 14.80
CA LEU A 472 1.53 1.12 14.78
C LEU A 472 0.66 1.01 16.04
N ASN A 473 0.43 -0.20 16.55
CA ASN A 473 -0.27 -0.45 17.81
C ASN A 473 0.45 0.21 19.00
N ILE A 474 1.76 0.02 19.14
CA ILE A 474 2.55 0.64 20.21
C ILE A 474 2.58 2.17 20.05
N ALA A 475 2.68 2.67 18.84
CA ALA A 475 2.60 4.12 18.60
C ALA A 475 1.25 4.71 19.04
N ARG A 476 0.13 4.05 18.69
CA ARG A 476 -1.22 4.46 19.08
C ARG A 476 -1.44 4.36 20.60
N SER A 477 -0.94 3.31 21.25
CA SER A 477 -1.04 3.17 22.71
C SER A 477 -0.28 4.26 23.46
N LEU A 478 0.78 4.82 22.85
CA LEU A 478 1.51 5.98 23.34
C LEU A 478 0.88 7.33 22.91
N GLY A 479 -0.28 7.31 22.25
CA GLY A 479 -1.02 8.50 21.83
C GLY A 479 -0.43 9.22 20.61
N LEU A 480 0.25 8.50 19.73
CA LEU A 480 0.66 9.00 18.42
C LEU A 480 -0.42 8.72 17.37
N GLN A 481 -0.56 9.61 16.40
CA GLN A 481 -1.36 9.38 15.20
C GLN A 481 -0.54 8.48 14.25
N ALA A 482 -0.97 7.22 14.11
CA ALA A 482 -0.23 6.17 13.43
C ALA A 482 -1.17 5.17 12.77
#